data_AF-A0A847AU32-F1
#
_entry.id   AF-A0A847AU32-F1
#
_cell.length_a   1.000
_cell.length_b   1.000
_cell.length_c   1.000
_cell.angle_alpha   90.00
_cell.angle_beta   90.00
_cell.angle_gamma   90.00
#
_symmetry.space_group_name_H-M   'P 1'
#
loop_
_entity.id
_entity.type
_entity.pdbx_description
1 polymer ?
#
loop_
_entity_poly.entity_id
_entity_poly.type
_entity_poly.pdbx_seq_one_letter_code
_entity_poly.pdbx_strand_id
1 'polypeptide(L)'
;MFKKGSILSIVIVAILIVSNTFFAYAESGVPKSIEAPQDPSLRLEHESTIDFRWTNPASVLKILDDLSNAEYYGQLYYLIDWKLNDGAWNIALERGDPNFDYDLDGQFTSDMGSSMLDDDGVSETFFVTWHLDPSLDAATAYDLQNNTYYFRIRYYLESYD
;
A
#
# COMPACT_ATOMS: atom_id res chain seq x y z
N MET A 1 32.12 39.88 -42.69
CA MET A 1 32.15 40.53 -41.36
C MET A 1 30.77 40.42 -40.73
N PHE A 2 30.55 39.43 -39.86
CA PHE A 2 29.34 39.40 -39.04
C PHE A 2 29.40 40.56 -38.06
N LYS A 3 28.40 41.45 -38.09
CA LYS A 3 28.30 42.56 -37.12
C LYS A 3 28.19 41.93 -35.72
N LYS A 4 28.92 42.48 -34.74
CA LYS A 4 28.99 41.95 -33.37
C LYS A 4 27.61 41.70 -32.72
N GLY A 5 26.58 42.47 -33.11
CA GLY A 5 25.19 42.24 -32.66
C GLY A 5 24.52 40.98 -33.25
N SER A 6 24.92 40.54 -34.44
CA SER A 6 24.32 39.37 -35.12
C SER A 6 24.75 38.04 -34.48
N ILE A 7 25.94 38.00 -33.87
CA ILE A 7 26.45 36.79 -33.20
C ILE A 7 25.72 36.62 -31.86
N LEU A 8 25.49 37.71 -31.12
CA LEU A 8 24.76 37.68 -29.84
C LEU A 8 23.33 37.17 -30.01
N SER A 9 22.63 37.62 -31.06
CA SER A 9 21.26 37.15 -31.35
C SER A 9 21.22 35.67 -31.70
N ILE A 10 22.21 35.15 -32.44
CA ILE A 10 22.28 33.73 -32.79
C ILE A 10 22.54 32.88 -31.55
N VAL A 11 23.41 33.35 -30.64
CA VAL A 11 23.70 32.65 -29.37
C VAL A 11 22.46 32.61 -28.46
N ILE A 12 21.72 33.72 -28.34
CA ILE A 12 20.50 33.77 -27.53
C ILE A 12 19.41 32.84 -28.11
N VAL A 13 19.23 32.84 -29.43
CA VAL A 13 18.26 31.96 -30.09
C VAL A 13 18.66 30.48 -29.92
N ALA A 14 19.95 30.15 -30.02
CA ALA A 14 20.43 28.80 -29.78
C ALA A 14 20.20 28.35 -28.32
N ILE A 15 20.45 29.22 -27.33
CA ILE A 15 20.18 28.93 -25.91
C ILE A 15 18.68 28.70 -25.68
N LEU A 16 17.82 29.54 -26.26
CA LEU A 16 16.37 29.43 -26.11
C LEU A 16 15.78 28.18 -26.79
N ILE A 17 16.36 27.71 -27.88
CA ILE A 17 15.96 26.46 -28.55
C ILE A 17 16.40 25.26 -27.72
N VAL A 18 17.63 25.27 -27.17
CA VAL A 18 18.16 24.16 -26.36
C VAL A 18 17.48 24.08 -24.98
N SER A 19 16.99 25.19 -24.43
CA SER A 19 16.23 25.17 -23.17
C SER A 19 14.83 24.56 -23.28
N ASN A 20 14.30 24.34 -24.48
CA ASN A 20 12.99 23.71 -24.70
C ASN A 20 13.08 22.21 -25.05
N THR A 21 14.27 21.64 -25.25
CA THR A 21 14.43 20.25 -25.72
C THR A 21 14.57 19.20 -24.62
N PHE A 22 14.37 19.57 -23.35
CA PHE A 22 14.49 18.64 -22.21
C PHE A 22 13.34 18.73 -21.23
N PHE A 23 12.10 18.76 -21.71
CA PHE A 23 10.99 18.23 -20.91
C PHE A 23 10.99 16.70 -21.09
N ALA A 24 11.85 16.03 -20.32
CA ALA A 24 11.66 14.61 -20.07
C ALA A 24 10.43 14.50 -19.18
N TYR A 25 9.26 14.32 -19.78
CA TYR A 25 8.13 13.73 -19.06
C TYR A 25 8.55 12.29 -18.76
N ALA A 26 8.96 12.04 -17.52
CA ALA A 26 8.77 10.69 -17.00
C ALA A 26 7.26 10.46 -17.09
N GLU A 27 6.81 9.49 -17.89
CA GLU A 27 5.43 9.00 -17.73
C GLU A 27 5.30 8.62 -16.25
N SER A 28 4.50 9.37 -15.49
CA SER A 28 4.00 8.96 -14.18
C SER A 28 3.03 7.80 -14.40
N GLY A 29 3.57 6.68 -14.89
CA GLY A 29 2.82 5.46 -15.11
C GLY A 29 2.66 4.69 -13.80
N VAL A 30 1.62 3.87 -13.76
CA VAL A 30 1.38 2.89 -12.70
C VAL A 30 2.69 2.15 -12.36
N PRO A 31 3.10 2.12 -11.09
CA PRO A 31 4.35 1.48 -10.69
C PRO A 31 4.34 -0.01 -11.04
N LYS A 32 5.46 -0.52 -11.54
CA LYS A 32 5.60 -1.93 -11.95
C LYS A 32 5.81 -2.90 -10.78
N SER A 33 6.14 -2.37 -9.61
CA SER A 33 6.39 -3.13 -8.39
C SER A 33 6.11 -2.24 -7.19
N ILE A 34 5.66 -2.86 -6.10
CA ILE A 34 5.41 -2.19 -4.83
C ILE A 34 6.42 -2.74 -3.82
N GLU A 35 7.08 -1.85 -3.09
CA GLU A 35 7.97 -2.26 -2.00
C GLU A 35 7.15 -2.89 -0.87
N ALA A 36 7.69 -3.94 -0.25
CA ALA A 36 6.98 -4.68 0.79
C ALA A 36 6.81 -3.82 2.07
N PRO A 37 5.72 -4.04 2.83
CA PRO A 37 5.57 -3.46 4.18
C PRO A 37 6.78 -3.75 5.07
N GLN A 38 7.15 -2.82 5.93
CA GLN A 38 8.29 -2.92 6.84
C GLN A 38 7.84 -3.11 8.29
N ASP A 39 8.69 -3.78 9.07
CA ASP A 39 8.55 -3.93 10.52
C ASP A 39 7.15 -4.33 11.04
N PRO A 40 6.52 -5.40 10.49
CA PRO A 40 5.23 -5.84 10.98
C PRO A 40 5.31 -6.25 12.46
N SER A 41 4.38 -5.77 13.26
CA SER A 41 4.32 -6.03 14.70
C SER A 41 2.90 -6.30 15.16
N LEU A 42 2.78 -7.13 16.20
CA LEU A 42 1.51 -7.50 16.83
C LEU A 42 1.53 -6.99 18.27
N ARG A 43 0.43 -6.39 18.70
CA ARG A 43 0.22 -5.97 20.08
C ARG A 43 -1.11 -6.52 20.57
N LEU A 44 -1.07 -7.20 21.72
CA LEU A 44 -2.28 -7.61 22.40
C LEU A 44 -2.85 -6.40 23.16
N GLU A 45 -4.00 -5.90 22.75
CA GLU A 45 -4.70 -4.80 23.43
C GLU A 45 -5.61 -5.34 24.54
N HIS A 46 -6.37 -6.39 24.21
CA HIS A 46 -7.26 -7.11 25.11
C HIS A 46 -7.10 -8.61 24.87
N GLU A 47 -7.64 -9.44 25.76
CA GLU A 47 -7.53 -10.90 25.62
C GLU A 47 -8.09 -11.43 24.28
N SER A 48 -9.08 -10.74 23.68
CA SER A 48 -9.72 -11.12 22.41
C SER A 48 -9.29 -10.29 21.19
N THR A 49 -8.40 -9.30 21.35
CA THR A 49 -8.05 -8.35 20.27
C THR A 49 -6.54 -8.19 20.11
N ILE A 50 -6.07 -8.42 18.89
CA ILE A 50 -4.69 -8.14 18.48
C ILE A 50 -4.70 -6.97 17.51
N ASP A 51 -3.93 -5.93 17.82
CA ASP A 51 -3.57 -4.89 16.87
C ASP A 51 -2.40 -5.37 16.01
N PHE A 52 -2.51 -5.15 14.71
CA PHE A 52 -1.46 -5.42 13.75
C PHE A 52 -1.02 -4.12 13.08
N ARG A 53 0.27 -3.81 13.21
CA ARG A 53 0.87 -2.55 12.74
C ARG A 53 2.00 -2.84 11.77
N TRP A 54 2.18 -1.97 10.79
CA TRP A 54 3.29 -2.05 9.84
C TRP A 54 3.70 -0.66 9.36
N THR A 55 4.97 -0.52 9.00
CA THR A 55 5.52 0.71 8.43
C THR A 55 5.39 0.68 6.90
N ASN A 56 4.82 1.74 6.33
CA ASN A 56 4.74 1.90 4.88
C ASN A 56 6.08 2.47 4.36
N PRO A 57 6.74 1.80 3.38
CA PRO A 57 7.90 2.39 2.73
C PRO A 57 7.57 3.71 2.04
N ALA A 58 8.57 4.59 1.90
CA ALA A 58 8.39 5.88 1.22
C ALA A 58 7.85 5.73 -0.23
N SER A 59 8.21 4.64 -0.92
CA SER A 59 7.69 4.32 -2.25
C SER A 59 6.18 4.06 -2.26
N VAL A 60 5.64 3.47 -1.19
CA VAL A 60 4.20 3.23 -1.01
C VAL A 60 3.47 4.52 -0.67
N LEU A 61 4.05 5.36 0.18
CA LEU A 61 3.49 6.68 0.48
C LEU A 61 3.40 7.55 -0.78
N LYS A 62 4.41 7.45 -1.67
CA LYS A 62 4.38 8.11 -2.98
C LYS A 62 3.23 7.59 -3.87
N ILE A 63 2.98 6.28 -3.87
CA ILE A 63 1.85 5.69 -4.62
C ILE A 63 0.52 6.31 -4.15
N LEU A 64 0.33 6.44 -2.84
CA LEU A 64 -0.87 7.06 -2.28
C LEU A 64 -1.00 8.54 -2.68
N ASP A 65 0.11 9.29 -2.64
CA ASP A 65 0.14 10.68 -3.08
C ASP A 65 -0.20 10.80 -4.58
N ASP A 66 0.42 10.00 -5.44
CA ASP A 66 0.17 9.97 -6.89
C ASP A 66 -1.30 9.65 -7.21
N LEU A 67 -1.89 8.66 -6.53
CA LEU A 67 -3.31 8.31 -6.65
C LEU A 67 -4.22 9.47 -6.21
N SER A 68 -3.88 10.15 -5.11
CA SER A 68 -4.66 11.29 -4.60
C SER A 68 -4.61 12.52 -5.51
N ASN A 69 -3.48 12.70 -6.22
CA ASN A 69 -3.28 13.79 -7.18
C ASN A 69 -3.70 13.42 -8.61
N ALA A 70 -4.26 12.23 -8.81
CA ALA A 70 -4.70 11.70 -10.11
C ALA A 70 -3.58 11.70 -11.18
N GLU A 71 -2.34 11.40 -10.76
CA GLU A 71 -1.23 11.14 -11.69
C GLU A 71 -1.49 9.88 -12.54
N TYR A 72 -2.20 8.90 -11.96
CA TYR A 72 -2.81 7.75 -12.65
C TYR A 72 -4.05 7.29 -11.88
N TYR A 73 -4.90 6.47 -12.52
CA TYR A 73 -6.12 5.96 -11.88
C TYR A 73 -5.91 4.54 -11.34
N GLY A 74 -6.26 4.35 -10.07
CA GLY A 74 -6.16 3.06 -9.43
C GLY A 74 -6.53 3.11 -7.96
N GLN A 75 -6.30 2.00 -7.29
CA GLN A 75 -6.56 1.84 -5.87
C GLN A 75 -5.52 0.89 -5.25
N LEU A 76 -4.88 1.35 -4.17
CA LEU A 76 -3.91 0.56 -3.42
C LEU A 76 -4.61 -0.11 -2.24
N TYR A 77 -4.45 -1.42 -2.12
CA TYR A 77 -4.98 -2.23 -1.03
C TYR A 77 -3.84 -2.88 -0.24
N TYR A 78 -4.06 -3.08 1.06
CA TYR A 78 -3.31 -4.08 1.83
C TYR A 78 -4.12 -5.37 1.91
N LEU A 79 -3.41 -6.49 2.03
CA LEU A 79 -3.97 -7.82 2.25
C LEU A 79 -3.18 -8.51 3.37
N ILE A 80 -3.87 -9.14 4.29
CA ILE A 80 -3.27 -9.82 5.45
C ILE A 80 -3.62 -11.30 5.41
N ASP A 81 -2.64 -12.12 5.07
CA ASP A 81 -2.77 -13.57 5.15
C ASP A 81 -2.45 -14.02 6.58
N TRP A 82 -3.09 -15.10 7.02
CA TRP A 82 -2.87 -15.62 8.38
C TRP A 82 -2.81 -17.15 8.41
N LYS A 83 -2.17 -17.70 9.44
CA LYS A 83 -2.27 -19.13 9.76
C LYS A 83 -2.18 -19.38 11.26
N LEU A 84 -2.76 -20.50 11.68
CA LEU A 84 -2.67 -21.01 13.05
C LEU A 84 -1.67 -22.17 13.11
N ASN A 85 -0.70 -22.08 14.00
CA ASN A 85 0.34 -23.10 14.20
C ASN A 85 1.01 -23.50 12.87
N ASP A 86 1.11 -24.81 12.63
CA ASP A 86 1.63 -25.42 11.40
C ASP A 86 0.54 -25.66 10.34
N GLY A 87 -0.63 -25.03 10.48
CA GLY A 87 -1.73 -25.09 9.53
C GLY A 87 -1.42 -24.40 8.19
N ALA A 88 -2.35 -24.56 7.25
CA ALA A 88 -2.31 -23.88 5.96
C ALA A 88 -2.48 -22.36 6.14
N TRP A 89 -1.92 -21.59 5.20
CA TRP A 89 -2.19 -20.17 5.10
C TRP A 89 -3.61 -19.93 4.57
N ASN A 90 -4.37 -19.13 5.28
CA ASN A 90 -5.56 -18.46 4.78
C ASN A 90 -5.08 -17.25 4.00
N ILE A 91 -5.21 -17.32 2.68
CA ILE A 91 -4.74 -16.29 1.75
C ILE A 91 -5.87 -15.29 1.58
N ALA A 92 -5.64 -14.03 1.97
CA ALA A 92 -6.57 -12.95 1.77
C ALA A 92 -6.82 -12.74 0.27
N LEU A 93 -8.10 -12.68 -0.08
CA LEU A 93 -8.56 -12.44 -1.43
C LEU A 93 -8.43 -10.97 -1.80
N GLU A 94 -8.15 -10.73 -3.08
CA GLU A 94 -8.22 -9.41 -3.68
C GLU A 94 -9.70 -9.02 -3.83
N ARG A 95 -10.03 -7.74 -3.68
CA ARG A 95 -11.42 -7.26 -3.68
C ARG A 95 -12.18 -7.56 -4.98
N GLY A 96 -11.46 -7.76 -6.08
CA GLY A 96 -12.01 -8.14 -7.38
C GLY A 96 -12.21 -9.66 -7.58
N ASP A 97 -11.85 -10.51 -6.61
CA ASP A 97 -12.04 -11.95 -6.71
C ASP A 97 -13.54 -12.30 -6.72
N PRO A 98 -14.02 -13.15 -7.65
CA PRO A 98 -15.43 -13.52 -7.72
C PRO A 98 -15.96 -14.24 -6.48
N ASN A 99 -15.08 -14.76 -5.62
CA ASN A 99 -15.44 -15.44 -4.38
C ASN A 99 -15.25 -14.55 -3.14
N PHE A 100 -14.92 -13.27 -3.31
CA PHE A 100 -14.72 -12.35 -2.19
C PHE A 100 -16.02 -12.17 -1.39
N ASP A 101 -15.99 -12.54 -0.12
CA ASP A 101 -17.06 -12.32 0.84
C ASP A 101 -16.74 -11.08 1.69
N TYR A 102 -17.57 -10.05 1.59
CA TYR A 102 -17.36 -8.80 2.32
C TYR A 102 -17.41 -8.95 3.84
N ASP A 103 -18.17 -9.92 4.36
CA ASP A 103 -18.29 -10.13 5.80
C ASP A 103 -17.08 -10.89 6.36
N LEU A 104 -16.48 -11.78 5.57
CA LEU A 104 -15.35 -12.62 5.97
C LEU A 104 -13.99 -12.07 5.48
N ASP A 105 -13.83 -11.89 4.18
CA ASP A 105 -12.57 -11.47 3.55
C ASP A 105 -12.30 -9.97 3.74
N GLY A 106 -13.36 -9.17 3.90
CA GLY A 106 -13.26 -7.73 4.18
C GLY A 106 -12.49 -7.40 5.47
N GLN A 107 -12.36 -8.35 6.39
CA GLN A 107 -11.56 -8.18 7.61
C GLN A 107 -10.04 -8.19 7.34
N PHE A 108 -9.62 -8.81 6.23
CA PHE A 108 -8.21 -9.05 5.92
C PHE A 108 -7.70 -8.19 4.76
N THR A 109 -8.57 -7.42 4.11
CA THR A 109 -8.25 -6.59 2.95
C THR A 109 -8.94 -5.24 3.06
N SER A 110 -8.19 -4.15 2.97
CA SER A 110 -8.77 -2.80 2.92
C SER A 110 -7.95 -1.85 2.06
N ASP A 111 -8.60 -0.75 1.69
CA ASP A 111 -8.02 0.34 0.91
C ASP A 111 -7.03 1.16 1.76
N MET A 112 -5.81 1.33 1.23
CA MET A 112 -4.76 2.10 1.89
C MET A 112 -5.03 3.61 1.85
N GLY A 113 -5.77 4.12 0.86
CA GLY A 113 -6.08 5.56 0.75
C GLY A 113 -7.02 6.10 1.84
N SER A 114 -7.82 5.21 2.43
CA SER A 114 -8.75 5.49 3.53
C SER A 114 -8.27 4.92 4.86
N SER A 115 -7.17 4.18 4.87
CA SER A 115 -6.56 3.66 6.09
C SER A 115 -5.92 4.79 6.90
N MET A 116 -5.88 4.63 8.22
CA MET A 116 -5.17 5.57 9.09
C MET A 116 -3.66 5.41 8.90
N LEU A 117 -2.97 6.53 8.71
CA LEU A 117 -1.51 6.64 8.75
C LEU A 117 -1.13 7.63 9.84
N ASP A 118 -0.18 7.27 10.68
CA ASP A 118 0.46 8.22 11.60
C ASP A 118 1.59 9.01 10.92
N ASP A 119 2.17 9.97 11.66
CA ASP A 119 3.21 10.88 11.16
C ASP A 119 4.49 10.14 10.71
N ASP A 120 4.70 8.90 11.18
CA ASP A 120 5.85 8.06 10.84
C ASP A 120 5.54 7.11 9.67
N GLY A 121 4.35 7.24 9.05
CA GLY A 121 3.91 6.38 7.95
C GLY A 121 3.54 4.97 8.39
N VAL A 122 3.19 4.78 9.67
CA VAL A 122 2.72 3.50 10.19
C VAL A 122 1.21 3.40 10.00
N SER A 123 0.78 2.24 9.50
CA SER A 123 -0.63 1.87 9.44
C SER A 123 -0.95 0.78 10.46
N GLU A 124 -2.22 0.68 10.81
CA GLU A 124 -2.71 -0.32 11.75
C GLU A 124 -4.08 -0.87 11.35
N THR A 125 -4.34 -2.09 11.78
CA THR A 125 -5.65 -2.73 11.81
C THR A 125 -5.75 -3.62 13.04
N PHE A 126 -6.90 -4.22 13.30
CA PHE A 126 -7.08 -5.14 14.41
C PHE A 126 -7.77 -6.43 13.98
N PHE A 127 -7.46 -7.50 14.70
CA PHE A 127 -8.06 -8.82 14.54
C PHE A 127 -8.62 -9.31 15.85
N VAL A 128 -9.86 -9.75 15.80
CA VAL A 128 -10.52 -10.49 16.88
C VAL A 128 -10.65 -11.96 16.48
N THR A 129 -10.75 -12.84 17.47
CA THR A 129 -10.72 -14.29 17.26
C THR A 129 -11.78 -14.79 16.28
N TRP A 130 -12.98 -14.21 16.27
CA TRP A 130 -14.03 -14.59 15.33
C TRP A 130 -13.77 -14.21 13.87
N HIS A 131 -12.83 -13.30 13.59
CA HIS A 131 -12.36 -13.08 12.21
C HIS A 131 -11.60 -14.31 11.69
N LEU A 132 -10.87 -15.01 12.56
CA LEU A 132 -10.06 -16.18 12.22
C LEU A 132 -10.88 -17.48 12.25
N ASP A 133 -11.89 -17.53 13.12
CA ASP A 133 -12.85 -18.63 13.21
C ASP A 133 -14.25 -18.07 13.46
N PRO A 134 -15.09 -17.94 12.42
CA PRO A 134 -16.44 -17.38 12.52
C PRO A 134 -17.39 -18.16 13.44
N SER A 135 -17.01 -19.33 13.94
CA SER A 135 -17.78 -20.07 14.94
C SER A 135 -17.59 -19.55 16.37
N LEU A 136 -16.57 -18.72 16.61
CA LEU A 136 -16.26 -18.12 17.91
C LEU A 136 -17.07 -16.84 18.15
N ASP A 137 -17.21 -16.47 19.43
CA ASP A 137 -17.85 -15.20 19.81
C ASP A 137 -16.84 -14.04 19.87
N ALA A 138 -17.36 -12.81 19.86
CA ALA A 138 -16.54 -11.60 19.89
C ALA A 138 -15.72 -11.41 21.19
N ALA A 139 -16.06 -12.14 22.26
CA ALA A 139 -15.38 -12.07 23.55
C ALA A 139 -14.34 -13.20 23.72
N THR A 140 -14.24 -14.12 22.76
CA THR A 140 -13.36 -15.28 22.87
C THR A 140 -11.92 -14.82 22.85
N ALA A 141 -11.18 -15.14 23.91
CA ALA A 141 -9.78 -14.77 24.04
C ALA A 141 -8.88 -15.59 23.10
N TYR A 142 -7.77 -14.99 22.67
CA TYR A 142 -6.69 -15.70 22.00
C TYR A 142 -6.01 -16.67 22.96
N ASP A 143 -5.87 -17.94 22.56
CA ASP A 143 -5.10 -18.92 23.32
C ASP A 143 -3.61 -18.86 22.92
N LEU A 144 -2.91 -17.85 23.44
CA LEU A 144 -1.49 -17.66 23.18
C LEU A 144 -0.58 -18.62 23.98
N GLN A 145 -1.14 -19.43 24.88
CA GLN A 145 -0.37 -20.43 25.62
C GLN A 145 -0.15 -21.70 24.80
N ASN A 146 -1.18 -22.12 24.06
CA ASN A 146 -1.14 -23.36 23.28
C ASN A 146 -1.00 -23.13 21.78
N ASN A 147 -1.30 -21.92 21.28
CA ASN A 147 -1.27 -21.62 19.87
C ASN A 147 -0.31 -20.47 19.50
N THR A 148 0.23 -20.55 18.29
CA THR A 148 0.94 -19.46 17.62
C THR A 148 0.12 -18.99 16.43
N TYR A 149 -0.18 -17.70 16.39
CA TYR A 149 -0.87 -17.05 15.29
C TYR A 149 0.16 -16.31 14.43
N TYR A 150 0.16 -16.60 13.14
CA TYR A 150 1.05 -15.97 12.18
C TYR A 150 0.27 -15.07 11.25
N PHE A 151 0.82 -13.89 10.98
CA PHE A 151 0.26 -12.92 10.05
C PHE A 151 1.37 -12.51 9.08
N ARG A 152 0.99 -12.22 7.84
CA ARG A 152 1.86 -11.59 6.84
C ARG A 152 1.04 -10.60 6.05
N ILE A 153 1.67 -9.53 5.63
CA ILE A 153 1.02 -8.45 4.89
C ILE A 153 1.66 -8.26 3.52
N ARG A 154 0.83 -7.95 2.54
CA ARG A 154 1.22 -7.63 1.16
C ARG A 154 0.37 -6.50 0.61
N TYR A 155 0.90 -5.81 -0.39
CA TYR A 155 0.15 -4.80 -1.14
C TYR A 155 -0.34 -5.37 -2.47
N TYR A 156 -1.43 -4.79 -2.95
CA TYR A 156 -1.99 -5.00 -4.27
C TYR A 156 -2.44 -3.63 -4.83
N LEU A 157 -1.98 -3.29 -6.02
CA LEU A 157 -2.41 -2.09 -6.72
C LEU A 157 -3.28 -2.50 -7.90
N GLU A 158 -4.55 -2.12 -7.84
CA GLU A 158 -5.47 -2.22 -8.96
C GLU A 158 -5.37 -0.93 -9.78
N SER A 159 -5.07 -1.02 -11.07
CA SER A 159 -5.09 0.15 -11.97
C SER A 159 -6.37 0.15 -12.81
N TYR A 160 -6.89 1.35 -13.08
CA TYR A 160 -8.10 1.58 -13.86
C TYR A 160 -7.82 2.21 -15.25
N ASP A 161 -6.54 2.37 -15.59
CA ASP A 161 -6.09 2.92 -16.87
C ASP A 161 -6.20 1.93 -18.04
#